data_AF-A0AAE1YJI4-F1
#
_entry.id   AF-A0AAE1YJI4-F1
#
_cell.length_a   1.000
_cell.length_b   1.000
_cell.length_c   1.000
_cell.angle_alpha   90.00
_cell.angle_beta   90.00
_cell.angle_gamma   90.00
#
_symmetry.space_group_name_H-M   'P 1'
#
loop_
_entity.id
_entity.type
_entity.pdbx_description
1 polymer ?
#
loop_
_entity_poly.entity_id
_entity_poly.type
_entity_poly.pdbx_seq_one_letter_code
_entity_poly.pdbx_strand_id
1 'polypeptide(L)'
;MAATSTHLLPPLLLILLSAIAPLGATLPENPVPINSNSILVALLDSHYTELSELVEKALLLHTLEEAVTKHNLTIFAPKNDALERHLDPEFKRFLLEPGNIKSLQTFILHHILPIKLSHGDWPTNPTRSTRHAALSDDHLEVSCIAISDGSCSKYVGDVKVVRFNSVVRPDGIIHGIEKVMIPKSVEREFNNRRNLRSISAVKPEGAPEIDPRTRKLSKRKANEIPVEGARKLSVYEAMAPGPSLAPAPAPGPGGPHHHFDGEKQVNDFIQTLLLYGGYNEMADILVNLTSLATEMGKLISEGYVLTVLAPNDEAMAKLTTEKLSEPGAPEQIVYYHIVPEYQTEESMYNAVRRFGSVSYDTLSLPHKIVAKEADGSVRFGEGEDSGYLFDPDIYTDGRISVQGIDGVLFPPAPPEEKKNEVKGRKIADQNAKTVARARRGKLLEVACGMLEFLGQHSKFTTCKG
;
A
#
# COMPACT_ATOMS: atom_id res chain seq x y z
N MET A 1 49.78 21.43 85.29
CA MET A 1 50.56 20.52 84.42
C MET A 1 49.68 20.17 83.23
N ALA A 2 50.24 20.28 82.01
CA ALA A 2 49.94 19.56 80.77
C ALA A 2 48.62 18.75 80.68
N ALA A 3 47.83 18.73 79.61
CA ALA A 3 47.98 19.19 78.24
C ALA A 3 46.63 18.99 77.51
N THR A 4 46.39 19.84 76.50
CA THR A 4 45.70 19.59 75.21
C THR A 4 44.22 19.14 75.19
N SER A 5 43.27 19.97 74.71
CA SER A 5 42.95 20.30 73.29
C SER A 5 41.92 19.29 72.72
N THR A 6 40.79 19.60 72.08
CA THR A 6 40.22 20.83 71.52
C THR A 6 38.81 20.49 70.99
N HIS A 7 37.80 21.31 71.30
CA HIS A 7 36.54 21.36 70.57
C HIS A 7 36.71 22.25 69.33
N LEU A 8 36.32 21.73 68.17
CA LEU A 8 36.38 22.38 66.86
C LEU A 8 35.23 23.40 66.68
N LEU A 9 35.61 24.63 66.33
CA LEU A 9 34.77 25.66 65.73
C LEU A 9 35.65 26.35 64.67
N PRO A 10 35.27 26.39 63.38
CA PRO A 10 35.93 27.25 62.42
C PRO A 10 35.05 28.48 62.06
N PRO A 11 35.68 29.61 61.71
CA PRO A 11 35.01 30.86 61.44
C PRO A 11 34.62 31.03 59.97
N LEU A 12 33.59 31.87 59.81
CA LEU A 12 33.20 32.71 58.68
C LEU A 12 34.32 32.98 57.65
N LEU A 13 34.14 32.55 56.40
CA LEU A 13 34.74 33.20 55.23
C LEU A 13 33.70 33.32 54.12
N LEU A 14 33.47 34.57 53.76
CA LEU A 14 32.52 35.08 52.77
C LEU A 14 33.14 34.96 51.37
N ILE A 15 32.53 34.19 50.46
CA ILE A 15 32.76 34.33 49.02
C ILE A 15 31.40 34.27 48.31
N LEU A 16 30.90 35.46 47.96
CA LEU A 16 29.95 35.63 46.85
C LEU A 16 30.68 35.27 45.56
N LEU A 17 30.15 34.35 44.76
CA LEU A 17 30.29 34.40 43.31
C LEU A 17 29.13 33.67 42.63
N SER A 18 28.50 34.39 41.72
CA SER A 18 27.42 34.07 40.78
C SER A 18 27.44 32.66 40.17
N ALA A 19 26.27 32.01 40.16
CA ALA A 19 25.92 31.03 39.12
C ALA A 19 24.42 31.14 38.78
N ILE A 20 24.19 31.53 37.53
CA ILE A 20 22.91 31.67 36.85
C ILE A 20 22.30 30.28 36.66
N ALA A 21 21.01 30.11 36.99
CA ALA A 21 20.25 28.91 36.70
C ALA A 21 19.94 28.78 35.20
N PRO A 22 20.00 27.58 34.62
CA PRO A 22 19.13 27.22 33.51
C PRO A 22 18.03 26.27 34.01
N LEU A 23 16.79 26.65 33.73
CA LEU A 23 15.64 25.75 33.70
C LEU A 23 15.97 24.60 32.73
N GLY A 24 16.18 23.40 33.25
CA GLY A 24 16.20 22.18 32.46
C GLY A 24 14.77 21.75 32.16
N ALA A 25 14.33 21.94 30.92
CA ALA A 25 13.10 21.37 30.39
C ALA A 25 13.18 19.84 30.45
N THR A 26 12.17 19.22 31.06
CA THR A 26 11.98 17.75 31.06
C THR A 26 11.52 17.32 29.67
N LEU A 27 12.43 16.77 28.87
CA LEU A 27 12.11 15.96 27.70
C LEU A 27 11.67 14.56 28.14
N PRO A 28 10.64 13.96 27.51
CA PRO A 28 10.28 12.58 27.77
C PRO A 28 11.35 11.61 27.22
N GLU A 29 11.38 10.49 27.91
CA GLU A 29 12.26 9.34 27.89
C GLU A 29 12.67 8.78 26.51
N ASN A 30 13.90 8.25 26.49
CA ASN A 30 14.62 7.69 25.36
C ASN A 30 13.85 6.65 24.51
N PRO A 31 14.17 6.51 23.21
CA PRO A 31 13.66 5.41 22.39
C PRO A 31 14.16 4.07 22.93
N VAL A 32 13.22 3.16 23.18
CA VAL A 32 13.50 1.78 23.59
C VAL A 32 14.37 1.11 22.51
N PRO A 33 15.51 0.50 22.85
CA PRO A 33 16.38 -0.16 21.89
C PRO A 33 15.64 -1.32 21.21
N ILE A 34 15.63 -1.33 19.87
CA ILE A 34 15.05 -2.38 19.04
C ILE A 34 15.79 -3.69 19.34
N ASN A 35 15.13 -4.56 20.11
CA ASN A 35 15.69 -5.84 20.52
C ASN A 35 15.56 -6.80 19.33
N SER A 36 16.69 -7.22 18.74
CA SER A 36 16.74 -8.21 17.64
C SER A 36 16.11 -9.57 18.00
N ASN A 37 15.74 -9.77 19.27
CA ASN A 37 15.04 -10.94 19.75
C ASN A 37 13.52 -10.81 19.72
N SER A 38 12.95 -9.75 19.14
CA SER A 38 11.50 -9.58 19.10
C SER A 38 10.81 -10.43 18.05
N ILE A 39 9.62 -10.95 18.38
CA ILE A 39 8.74 -11.70 17.48
C ILE A 39 8.19 -10.84 16.35
N LEU A 40 8.02 -9.53 16.55
CA LEU A 40 7.54 -8.61 15.51
C LEU A 40 8.62 -8.38 14.46
N VAL A 41 9.86 -8.12 14.89
CA VAL A 41 11.01 -8.06 13.99
C VAL A 41 11.15 -9.39 13.23
N ALA A 42 11.00 -10.50 13.94
CA ALA A 42 11.04 -11.82 13.32
C ALA A 42 9.87 -12.10 12.36
N LEU A 43 8.72 -11.45 12.51
CA LEU A 43 7.61 -11.52 11.56
C LEU A 43 7.95 -10.76 10.28
N LEU A 44 8.43 -9.52 10.42
CA LEU A 44 8.81 -8.66 9.29
C LEU A 44 9.94 -9.27 8.45
N ASP A 45 10.90 -9.95 9.10
CA ASP A 45 12.00 -10.64 8.42
C ASP A 45 11.63 -12.05 7.91
N SER A 46 10.42 -12.55 8.20
CA SER A 46 10.03 -13.92 7.86
C SER A 46 9.55 -14.09 6.42
N HIS A 47 9.36 -15.35 6.01
CA HIS A 47 8.73 -15.71 4.73
C HIS A 47 7.22 -15.42 4.67
N TYR A 48 6.64 -14.76 5.68
CA TYR A 48 5.23 -14.33 5.71
C TYR A 48 5.11 -12.85 5.31
N THR A 49 5.62 -12.53 4.12
CA THR A 49 5.71 -11.14 3.61
C THR A 49 4.35 -10.50 3.42
N GLU A 50 3.36 -11.24 2.91
CA GLU A 50 2.00 -10.71 2.68
C GLU A 50 1.31 -10.29 3.98
N LEU A 51 1.48 -11.06 5.07
CA LEU A 51 0.91 -10.68 6.36
C LEU A 51 1.61 -9.43 6.91
N SER A 52 2.93 -9.34 6.73
CA SER A 52 3.73 -8.19 7.16
C SER A 52 3.29 -6.91 6.46
N GLU A 53 3.06 -6.97 5.14
CA GLU A 53 2.51 -5.85 4.36
C GLU A 53 1.12 -5.42 4.86
N LEU A 54 0.25 -6.37 5.21
CA LEU A 54 -1.06 -6.04 5.78
C LEU A 54 -0.95 -5.37 7.15
N VAL A 55 -0.01 -5.80 8.00
CA VAL A 55 0.24 -5.17 9.31
C VAL A 55 0.69 -3.71 9.15
N GLU A 56 1.56 -3.44 8.17
CA GLU A 56 2.00 -2.08 7.83
C GLU A 56 0.83 -1.24 7.32
N LYS A 57 0.06 -1.75 6.35
CA LYS A 57 -1.12 -1.06 5.79
C LYS A 57 -2.22 -0.80 6.82
N ALA A 58 -2.32 -1.64 7.84
CA ALA A 58 -3.29 -1.49 8.92
C ALA A 58 -2.84 -0.52 10.02
N LEU A 59 -1.61 0.02 9.94
CA LEU A 59 -1.01 0.88 10.96
C LEU A 59 -1.01 0.24 12.36
N LEU A 60 -0.85 -1.10 12.42
CA LEU A 60 -0.94 -1.87 13.67
C LEU A 60 0.39 -2.05 14.40
N LEU A 61 1.50 -1.63 13.82
CA LEU A 61 2.83 -1.83 14.41
C LEU A 61 2.91 -1.33 15.85
N HIS A 62 2.46 -0.11 16.11
CA HIS A 62 2.46 0.47 17.46
C HIS A 62 1.62 -0.33 18.45
N THR A 63 0.41 -0.73 18.06
CA THR A 63 -0.49 -1.56 18.89
C THR A 63 0.12 -2.92 19.21
N LEU A 64 0.81 -3.53 18.24
CA LEU A 64 1.46 -4.81 18.43
C LEU A 64 2.71 -4.69 19.31
N GLU A 65 3.49 -3.63 19.18
CA GLU A 65 4.62 -3.34 20.06
C GLU A 65 4.15 -3.22 21.52
N GLU A 66 3.08 -2.44 21.76
CA GLU A 66 2.49 -2.33 23.09
C GLU A 66 1.99 -3.70 23.60
N ALA A 67 1.36 -4.50 22.74
CA ALA A 67 0.89 -5.83 23.10
C ALA A 67 2.05 -6.78 23.48
N VAL A 68 3.17 -6.73 22.76
CA VAL A 68 4.40 -7.51 23.07
C VAL A 68 5.00 -7.11 24.41
N THR A 69 4.94 -5.83 24.79
CA THR A 69 5.45 -5.40 26.10
C THR A 69 4.62 -5.94 27.28
N LYS A 70 3.31 -6.14 27.07
CA LYS A 70 2.37 -6.59 28.12
C LYS A 70 2.26 -8.11 28.19
N HIS A 71 2.30 -8.78 27.05
CA HIS A 71 1.99 -10.20 26.92
C HIS A 71 2.93 -10.89 25.93
N ASN A 72 3.15 -12.19 26.12
CA ASN A 72 3.80 -12.98 25.09
C ASN A 72 2.79 -13.32 23.99
N LEU A 73 3.14 -13.12 22.73
CA LEU A 73 2.19 -13.25 21.61
C LEU A 73 2.29 -14.60 20.89
N THR A 74 1.16 -15.07 20.37
CA THR A 74 1.11 -16.13 19.36
C THR A 74 0.49 -15.57 18.09
N ILE A 75 1.21 -15.65 16.98
CA ILE A 75 0.78 -15.14 15.68
C ILE A 75 0.51 -16.32 14.76
N PHE A 76 -0.71 -16.41 14.24
CA PHE A 76 -1.10 -17.38 13.23
C PHE A 76 -0.93 -16.79 11.83
N ALA A 77 0.21 -17.05 11.21
CA ALA A 77 0.58 -16.47 9.93
C ALA A 77 0.10 -17.36 8.75
N PRO A 78 -0.85 -16.90 7.92
CA PRO A 78 -1.23 -17.62 6.71
C PRO A 78 -0.09 -17.59 5.69
N LYS A 79 0.01 -18.61 4.85
CA LYS A 79 0.95 -18.61 3.72
C LYS A 79 0.60 -17.49 2.74
N ASN A 80 1.61 -16.92 2.07
CA ASN A 80 1.42 -15.88 1.05
C ASN A 80 0.40 -16.29 -0.02
N ASP A 81 0.50 -17.52 -0.54
CA ASP A 81 -0.46 -18.09 -1.50
C ASP A 81 -1.93 -18.04 -0.99
N ALA A 82 -2.15 -18.18 0.32
CA ALA A 82 -3.49 -18.16 0.89
C ALA A 82 -4.09 -16.74 0.92
N LEU A 83 -3.26 -15.70 1.08
CA LEU A 83 -3.67 -14.29 1.03
C LEU A 83 -3.81 -13.76 -0.41
N GLU A 84 -3.04 -14.30 -1.34
CA GLU A 84 -3.09 -13.90 -2.76
C GLU A 84 -4.15 -14.65 -3.57
N ARG A 85 -4.19 -15.99 -3.47
CA ARG A 85 -4.97 -16.84 -4.39
C ARG A 85 -6.25 -17.38 -3.79
N HIS A 86 -6.29 -17.58 -2.47
CA HIS A 86 -7.44 -18.22 -1.81
C HIS A 86 -8.41 -17.23 -1.15
N LEU A 87 -8.04 -15.96 -1.07
CA LEU A 87 -8.92 -14.90 -0.59
C LEU A 87 -9.75 -14.36 -1.75
N ASP A 88 -11.06 -14.16 -1.55
CA ASP A 88 -11.94 -13.54 -2.56
C ASP A 88 -11.34 -12.16 -2.97
N PRO A 89 -11.04 -11.92 -4.27
CA PRO A 89 -10.50 -10.65 -4.72
C PRO A 89 -11.35 -9.44 -4.34
N GLU A 90 -12.68 -9.58 -4.30
CA GLU A 90 -13.56 -8.50 -3.87
C GLU A 90 -13.44 -8.23 -2.37
N PHE A 91 -13.28 -9.28 -1.57
CA PHE A 91 -13.05 -9.17 -0.13
C PHE A 91 -11.68 -8.56 0.18
N LYS A 92 -10.63 -8.98 -0.56
CA LYS A 92 -9.29 -8.38 -0.46
C LYS A 92 -9.33 -6.89 -0.79
N ARG A 93 -10.01 -6.52 -1.88
CA ARG A 93 -10.21 -5.11 -2.24
C ARG A 93 -10.95 -4.36 -1.14
N PHE A 94 -12.03 -4.91 -0.61
CA PHE A 94 -12.76 -4.32 0.52
C PHE A 94 -11.83 -4.06 1.71
N LEU A 95 -11.00 -5.02 2.13
CA LEU A 95 -10.10 -4.82 3.26
C LEU A 95 -9.05 -3.72 3.02
N LEU A 96 -8.57 -3.57 1.79
CA LEU A 96 -7.53 -2.61 1.41
C LEU A 96 -8.08 -1.20 1.12
N GLU A 97 -9.40 -1.02 1.07
CA GLU A 97 -9.98 0.30 0.89
C GLU A 97 -9.75 1.16 2.15
N PRO A 98 -9.30 2.42 1.99
CA PRO A 98 -8.91 3.28 3.13
C PRO A 98 -10.05 3.53 4.13
N GLY A 99 -11.30 3.51 3.66
CA GLY A 99 -12.48 3.64 4.53
C GLY A 99 -12.73 2.45 5.46
N ASN A 100 -12.09 1.30 5.23
CA ASN A 100 -12.31 0.05 5.99
C ASN A 100 -11.09 -0.37 6.82
N ILE A 101 -10.20 0.56 7.18
CA ILE A 101 -8.99 0.24 7.95
C ILE A 101 -9.31 -0.49 9.27
N LYS A 102 -10.43 -0.17 9.92
CA LYS A 102 -10.88 -0.86 11.14
C LYS A 102 -11.20 -2.34 10.90
N SER A 103 -11.77 -2.66 9.75
CA SER A 103 -12.07 -4.03 9.33
C SER A 103 -10.78 -4.80 9.06
N LEU A 104 -9.79 -4.16 8.41
CA LEU A 104 -8.45 -4.71 8.21
C LEU A 104 -7.72 -4.94 9.54
N GLN A 105 -7.78 -3.98 10.46
CA GLN A 105 -7.20 -4.10 11.80
C GLN A 105 -7.81 -5.27 12.57
N THR A 106 -9.15 -5.35 12.61
CA THR A 106 -9.89 -6.44 13.27
C THR A 106 -9.51 -7.79 12.65
N PHE A 107 -9.41 -7.85 11.32
CA PHE A 107 -8.99 -9.03 10.59
C PHE A 107 -7.58 -9.51 10.96
N ILE A 108 -6.61 -8.61 11.05
CA ILE A 108 -5.22 -8.96 11.43
C ILE A 108 -5.15 -9.35 12.91
N LEU A 109 -5.76 -8.57 13.80
CA LEU A 109 -5.76 -8.85 15.25
C LEU A 109 -6.42 -10.19 15.58
N HIS A 110 -7.35 -10.66 14.74
CA HIS A 110 -7.95 -11.98 14.90
C HIS A 110 -6.96 -13.13 14.67
N HIS A 111 -5.84 -12.88 14.00
CA HIS A 111 -4.77 -13.86 13.83
C HIS A 111 -3.77 -13.89 14.98
N ILE A 112 -3.96 -13.05 16.02
CA ILE A 112 -2.98 -12.85 17.08
C ILE A 112 -3.62 -13.09 18.44
N LEU A 113 -2.99 -13.94 19.25
CA LEU A 113 -3.39 -14.21 20.63
C LEU A 113 -2.42 -13.54 21.62
N PRO A 114 -2.91 -12.91 22.69
CA PRO A 114 -2.10 -12.35 23.78
C PRO A 114 -1.59 -13.41 24.77
N ILE A 115 -1.26 -14.60 24.27
CA ILE A 115 -0.68 -15.71 25.03
C ILE A 115 0.35 -16.44 24.17
N LYS A 116 1.31 -17.11 24.80
CA LYS A 116 2.29 -17.95 24.11
C LYS A 116 1.82 -19.40 24.09
N LEU A 117 1.36 -19.88 22.95
CA LEU A 117 0.94 -21.27 22.77
C LEU A 117 2.12 -22.11 22.28
N SER A 118 2.72 -22.87 23.19
CA SER A 118 3.76 -23.84 22.87
C SER A 118 3.17 -25.24 22.69
N HIS A 119 4.02 -26.23 22.39
CA HIS A 119 3.57 -27.62 22.21
C HIS A 119 2.80 -28.18 23.41
N GLY A 120 3.18 -27.80 24.64
CA GLY A 120 2.54 -28.26 25.87
C GLY A 120 1.19 -27.62 26.15
N ASP A 121 0.93 -26.44 25.58
CA ASP A 121 -0.31 -25.68 25.79
C ASP A 121 -1.41 -26.09 24.81
N TRP A 122 -1.05 -26.87 23.77
CA TRP A 122 -2.01 -27.38 22.80
C TRP A 122 -2.78 -28.57 23.36
N PRO A 123 -4.12 -28.63 23.21
CA PRO A 123 -4.88 -29.79 23.65
C PRO A 123 -4.37 -31.05 22.96
N THR A 124 -3.99 -32.06 23.75
CA THR A 124 -3.46 -33.34 23.21
C THR A 124 -4.58 -34.36 22.99
N ASN A 125 -5.73 -34.17 23.63
CA ASN A 125 -6.88 -35.07 23.50
C ASN A 125 -7.80 -34.57 22.38
N PRO A 126 -8.11 -35.38 21.36
CA PRO A 126 -8.90 -34.95 20.20
C PRO A 126 -10.35 -34.60 20.52
N THR A 127 -10.84 -34.92 21.72
CA THR A 127 -12.19 -34.58 22.19
C THR A 127 -12.26 -33.24 22.94
N ARG A 128 -11.12 -32.60 23.20
CA ARG A 128 -11.03 -31.36 23.97
C ARG A 128 -10.52 -30.23 23.10
N SER A 129 -11.28 -29.15 23.06
CA SER A 129 -10.83 -27.88 22.50
C SER A 129 -10.63 -26.85 23.62
N THR A 130 -9.76 -25.87 23.35
CA THR A 130 -9.50 -24.76 24.28
C THR A 130 -9.81 -23.45 23.56
N ARG A 131 -10.55 -22.57 24.21
CA ARG A 131 -10.88 -21.25 23.66
C ARG A 131 -9.95 -20.19 24.22
N HIS A 132 -9.42 -19.37 23.33
CA HIS A 132 -8.56 -18.24 23.65
C HIS A 132 -9.15 -16.97 23.05
N ALA A 133 -9.08 -15.87 23.80
CA ALA A 133 -9.43 -14.55 23.25
C ALA A 133 -8.29 -14.06 22.35
N ALA A 134 -8.61 -13.67 21.12
CA ALA A 134 -7.70 -12.97 20.23
C ALA A 134 -7.61 -11.48 20.58
N LEU A 135 -6.63 -10.78 20.03
CA LEU A 135 -6.51 -9.33 20.18
C LEU A 135 -7.66 -8.56 19.52
N SER A 136 -8.45 -9.22 18.66
CA SER A 136 -9.67 -8.66 18.07
C SER A 136 -10.91 -8.76 18.98
N ASP A 137 -10.75 -9.17 20.25
CA ASP A 137 -11.80 -9.51 21.21
C ASP A 137 -12.74 -10.68 20.82
N ASP A 138 -12.46 -11.35 19.70
CA ASP A 138 -13.13 -12.59 19.30
C ASP A 138 -12.44 -13.82 19.88
N HIS A 139 -13.17 -14.93 20.02
CA HIS A 139 -12.61 -16.19 20.53
C HIS A 139 -12.14 -17.12 19.40
N LEU A 140 -10.90 -17.58 19.51
CA LEU A 140 -10.35 -18.66 18.69
C LEU A 140 -10.37 -19.98 19.46
N GLU A 141 -10.87 -21.02 18.81
CA GLU A 141 -10.90 -22.37 19.36
C GLU A 141 -9.72 -23.17 18.83
N VAL A 142 -8.84 -23.61 19.72
CA VAL A 142 -7.68 -24.41 19.39
C VAL A 142 -8.00 -25.88 19.68
N SER A 143 -7.80 -26.74 18.69
CA SER A 143 -8.17 -28.16 18.77
C SER A 143 -7.10 -29.06 18.16
N CYS A 144 -7.25 -30.34 18.45
CA CYS A 144 -6.41 -31.41 17.96
C CYS A 144 -7.29 -32.46 17.30
N ILE A 145 -6.90 -32.94 16.13
CA ILE A 145 -7.56 -34.06 15.46
C ILE A 145 -6.53 -35.17 15.30
N ALA A 146 -6.84 -36.36 15.83
CA ALA A 146 -5.98 -37.53 15.70
C ALA A 146 -5.93 -37.97 14.23
N ILE A 147 -4.72 -38.14 13.70
CA ILE A 147 -4.47 -38.71 12.37
C ILE A 147 -4.19 -40.22 12.55
N SER A 148 -4.35 -40.97 11.47
CA SER A 148 -4.16 -42.44 11.40
C SER A 148 -2.79 -42.93 11.87
N ASP A 149 -1.78 -42.07 11.93
CA ASP A 149 -0.44 -42.36 12.43
C ASP A 149 -0.30 -42.23 13.97
N GLY A 150 -1.38 -41.89 14.67
CA GLY A 150 -1.39 -41.62 16.11
C GLY A 150 -0.88 -40.22 16.49
N SER A 151 -0.52 -39.38 15.50
CA SER A 151 -0.13 -37.99 15.72
C SER A 151 -1.35 -37.07 15.76
N CYS A 152 -1.17 -35.92 16.41
CA CYS A 152 -2.19 -34.89 16.55
C CYS A 152 -2.01 -33.79 15.49
N SER A 153 -2.96 -33.71 14.55
CA SER A 153 -3.08 -32.55 13.66
C SER A 153 -3.66 -31.37 14.41
N LYS A 154 -2.96 -30.23 14.36
CA LYS A 154 -3.31 -29.02 15.10
C LYS A 154 -4.21 -28.12 14.26
N TYR A 155 -5.29 -27.61 14.87
CA TYR A 155 -6.27 -26.74 14.23
C TYR A 155 -6.57 -25.50 15.07
N VAL A 156 -6.87 -24.40 14.40
CA VAL A 156 -7.33 -23.13 14.96
C VAL A 156 -8.61 -22.76 14.24
N GLY A 157 -9.74 -22.82 14.94
CA GLY A 157 -11.06 -22.85 14.33
C GLY A 157 -11.15 -24.00 13.32
N ASP A 158 -11.49 -23.65 12.08
CA ASP A 158 -11.58 -24.59 10.95
C ASP A 158 -10.29 -24.68 10.13
N VAL A 159 -9.21 -24.01 10.56
CA VAL A 159 -7.96 -23.89 9.80
C VAL A 159 -6.88 -24.79 10.38
N LYS A 160 -6.22 -25.57 9.52
CA LYS A 160 -5.09 -26.43 9.89
C LYS A 160 -3.81 -25.62 10.08
N VAL A 161 -3.06 -25.93 11.14
CA VAL A 161 -1.70 -25.44 11.34
C VAL A 161 -0.72 -26.33 10.56
N VAL A 162 -0.08 -25.74 9.54
CA VAL A 162 0.85 -26.45 8.64
C VAL A 162 2.28 -26.42 9.17
N ARG A 163 2.73 -25.25 9.68
CA ARG A 163 4.08 -25.07 10.22
C ARG A 163 3.99 -24.70 11.69
N PHE A 164 3.97 -25.72 12.55
CA PHE A 164 4.00 -25.52 14.00
C PHE A 164 5.38 -25.00 14.44
N ASN A 165 5.42 -24.07 15.40
CA ASN A 165 6.64 -23.38 15.85
C ASN A 165 7.54 -22.87 14.71
N SER A 166 6.98 -22.24 13.68
CA SER A 166 7.75 -21.79 12.52
C SER A 166 8.84 -20.78 12.91
N VAL A 167 8.52 -19.88 13.85
CA VAL A 167 9.47 -18.95 14.45
C VAL A 167 9.20 -18.92 15.94
N VAL A 168 10.26 -19.07 16.73
CA VAL A 168 10.18 -19.02 18.19
C VAL A 168 11.11 -17.93 18.69
N ARG A 169 10.57 -17.05 19.54
CA ARG A 169 11.28 -15.97 20.22
C ARG A 169 10.92 -15.97 21.70
N PRO A 170 11.69 -15.29 22.56
CA PRO A 170 11.34 -15.18 23.99
C PRO A 170 9.96 -14.54 24.18
N ASP A 171 9.66 -13.48 23.44
CA ASP A 171 8.46 -12.66 23.50
C ASP A 171 7.26 -13.18 22.70
N GLY A 172 7.46 -14.19 21.83
CA GLY A 172 6.33 -14.79 21.11
C GLY A 172 6.67 -15.98 20.22
N ILE A 173 5.64 -16.51 19.56
CA ILE A 173 5.73 -17.64 18.62
C ILE A 173 4.89 -17.35 17.38
N ILE A 174 5.41 -17.72 16.20
CA ILE A 174 4.64 -17.73 14.94
C ILE A 174 4.34 -19.17 14.53
N HIS A 175 3.07 -19.42 14.22
CA HIS A 175 2.59 -20.67 13.63
C HIS A 175 2.08 -20.41 12.21
N GLY A 176 2.54 -21.21 11.25
CA GLY A 176 2.06 -21.14 9.88
C GLY A 176 0.73 -21.88 9.71
N ILE A 177 -0.30 -21.19 9.23
CA ILE A 177 -1.62 -21.76 8.97
C ILE A 177 -1.87 -21.97 7.47
N GLU A 178 -2.77 -22.89 7.13
CA GLU A 178 -3.07 -23.25 5.74
C GLU A 178 -3.90 -22.19 5.02
N LYS A 179 -4.87 -21.61 5.71
CA LYS A 179 -5.86 -20.67 5.18
C LYS A 179 -5.96 -19.45 6.08
N VAL A 180 -6.47 -18.37 5.52
CA VAL A 180 -6.76 -17.14 6.25
C VAL A 180 -7.98 -17.35 7.16
N MET A 181 -7.94 -16.82 8.38
CA MET A 181 -9.08 -16.83 9.30
C MET A 181 -9.89 -15.54 9.12
N ILE A 182 -11.19 -15.67 8.83
CA ILE A 182 -12.06 -14.51 8.58
C ILE A 182 -12.97 -14.29 9.80
N PRO A 183 -12.89 -13.13 10.49
CA PRO A 183 -13.79 -12.83 11.60
C PRO A 183 -15.21 -12.60 11.09
N LYS A 184 -16.20 -13.09 11.85
CA LYS A 184 -17.64 -12.91 11.51
C LYS A 184 -18.09 -11.45 11.53
N SER A 185 -17.41 -10.59 12.27
CA SER A 185 -17.64 -9.13 12.28
C SER A 185 -17.32 -8.52 10.91
N VAL A 186 -16.12 -8.80 10.40
CA VAL A 186 -15.62 -8.31 9.11
C VAL A 186 -16.41 -8.90 7.94
N GLU A 187 -16.76 -10.18 8.00
CA GLU A 187 -17.59 -10.83 6.98
C GLU A 187 -18.98 -10.16 6.87
N ARG A 188 -19.61 -9.82 8.00
CA ARG A 188 -20.89 -9.09 8.01
C ARG A 188 -20.76 -7.70 7.40
N GLU A 189 -19.68 -6.99 7.70
CA GLU A 189 -19.45 -5.65 7.15
C GLU A 189 -19.29 -5.67 5.62
N PHE A 190 -18.53 -6.64 5.11
CA PHE A 190 -18.41 -6.89 3.68
C PHE A 190 -19.75 -7.20 3.01
N ASN A 191 -20.54 -8.10 3.59
CA ASN A 191 -21.85 -8.50 3.07
C ASN A 191 -22.84 -7.33 3.07
N ASN A 192 -22.84 -6.51 4.13
CA ASN A 192 -23.67 -5.30 4.20
C ASN A 192 -23.34 -4.34 3.07
N ARG A 193 -22.05 -4.16 2.76
CA ARG A 193 -21.61 -3.24 1.70
C ARG A 193 -21.97 -3.74 0.30
N ARG A 194 -21.85 -5.05 0.04
CA ARG A 194 -22.33 -5.66 -1.22
C ARG A 194 -23.84 -5.44 -1.39
N ASN A 195 -24.61 -5.64 -0.32
CA ASN A 195 -26.06 -5.46 -0.36
C ASN A 195 -26.44 -4.00 -0.66
N LEU A 196 -25.77 -3.02 -0.03
CA LEU A 196 -25.99 -1.59 -0.32
C LEU A 196 -25.65 -1.22 -1.78
N ARG A 197 -24.56 -1.77 -2.34
CA ARG A 197 -24.23 -1.56 -3.77
C ARG A 197 -25.30 -2.15 -4.70
N SER A 198 -25.88 -3.32 -4.36
CA SER A 198 -26.96 -3.90 -5.16
C SER A 198 -28.27 -3.10 -5.11
N ILE A 199 -28.55 -2.40 -4.01
CA ILE A 199 -29.73 -1.55 -3.84
C ILE A 199 -29.54 -0.18 -4.54
N SER A 200 -28.31 0.33 -4.61
CA SER A 200 -27.99 1.60 -5.28
C SER A 200 -27.99 1.52 -6.81
N ALA A 201 -28.01 0.32 -7.39
CA ALA A 201 -28.00 0.10 -8.85
C ALA A 201 -29.41 0.13 -9.47
N VAL A 202 -30.34 0.94 -8.94
CA VAL A 202 -31.61 1.22 -9.61
C VAL A 202 -31.33 2.21 -10.74
N LYS A 203 -31.49 1.75 -11.99
CA LYS A 203 -31.38 2.59 -13.19
C LYS A 203 -32.33 3.79 -13.03
N PRO A 204 -31.87 5.05 -13.22
CA PRO A 204 -32.75 6.20 -13.12
C PRO A 204 -33.87 6.06 -14.15
N GLU A 205 -35.10 6.02 -13.68
CA GLU A 205 -36.29 6.06 -14.53
C GLU A 205 -36.38 7.48 -15.12
N GLY A 206 -36.56 7.57 -16.44
CA GLY A 206 -36.61 8.86 -17.14
C GLY A 206 -37.68 9.77 -16.56
N ALA A 207 -37.42 11.08 -16.56
CA ALA A 207 -38.36 12.07 -16.03
C ALA A 207 -39.77 11.85 -16.61
N PRO A 208 -40.82 11.87 -15.77
CA PRO A 208 -42.17 11.58 -16.23
C PRO A 208 -42.61 12.60 -17.29
N GLU A 209 -43.04 12.09 -18.45
CA GLU A 209 -43.49 12.91 -19.57
C GLU A 209 -44.85 13.55 -19.23
N ILE A 210 -44.89 14.89 -19.22
CA ILE A 210 -46.08 15.70 -18.93
C ILE A 210 -46.72 16.08 -20.26
N ASP A 211 -47.98 15.69 -20.45
CA ASP A 211 -48.76 16.09 -21.62
C ASP A 211 -49.05 17.61 -21.57
N PRO A 212 -48.55 18.41 -22.55
CA PRO A 212 -48.59 19.86 -22.49
C PRO A 212 -50.00 20.46 -22.57
N ARG A 213 -51.03 19.68 -22.96
CA ARG A 213 -52.41 20.18 -23.01
C ARG A 213 -53.22 19.94 -21.73
N THR A 214 -52.80 19.01 -20.88
CA THR A 214 -53.58 18.64 -19.68
C THR A 214 -52.81 18.81 -18.37
N ARG A 215 -51.50 19.12 -18.42
CA ARG A 215 -50.60 19.26 -17.25
C ARG A 215 -50.75 18.10 -16.25
N LYS A 216 -51.07 16.89 -16.73
CA LYS A 216 -51.17 15.69 -15.92
C LYS A 216 -50.11 14.70 -16.35
N LEU A 217 -49.50 14.04 -15.35
CA LEU A 217 -48.57 12.93 -15.56
C LEU A 217 -49.29 11.80 -16.30
N SER A 218 -48.72 11.36 -17.42
CA SER A 218 -49.19 10.17 -18.13
C SER A 218 -49.02 8.95 -17.23
N LYS A 219 -50.12 8.42 -16.68
CA LYS A 219 -50.11 7.15 -15.93
C LYS A 219 -49.87 6.02 -16.93
N ARG A 220 -48.62 5.58 -17.08
CA ARG A 220 -48.38 4.21 -17.59
C ARG A 220 -48.84 3.22 -16.51
N LYS A 221 -49.61 2.22 -16.95
CA LYS A 221 -50.08 1.11 -16.11
C LYS A 221 -48.85 0.36 -15.56
N ALA A 222 -48.55 0.55 -14.28
CA ALA A 222 -47.69 -0.35 -13.55
C ALA A 222 -48.50 -1.61 -13.24
N ASN A 223 -48.04 -2.75 -13.76
CA ASN A 223 -48.54 -4.06 -13.33
C ASN A 223 -48.17 -4.24 -11.86
N GLU A 224 -49.19 -4.45 -11.03
CA GLU A 224 -49.08 -4.74 -9.61
C GLU A 224 -48.48 -6.14 -9.41
N ILE A 225 -47.41 -6.23 -8.62
CA ILE A 225 -47.04 -7.45 -7.90
C ILE A 225 -47.11 -7.10 -6.40
N PRO A 226 -47.90 -7.80 -5.58
CA PRO A 226 -48.02 -7.49 -4.17
C PRO A 226 -46.84 -8.13 -3.42
N VAL A 227 -46.00 -7.30 -2.79
CA VAL A 227 -45.07 -7.77 -1.75
C VAL A 227 -45.59 -7.26 -0.41
N GLU A 228 -46.16 -8.21 0.31
CA GLU A 228 -46.67 -8.12 1.66
C GLU A 228 -45.50 -7.94 2.64
N GLY A 229 -45.61 -6.98 3.57
CA GLY A 229 -44.81 -6.95 4.79
C GLY A 229 -43.57 -6.05 4.83
N ALA A 230 -43.75 -4.73 4.76
CA ALA A 230 -42.78 -3.78 5.31
C ALA A 230 -43.45 -2.94 6.40
N ARG A 231 -43.04 -3.12 7.65
CA ARG A 231 -43.46 -2.27 8.77
C ARG A 231 -42.91 -0.86 8.52
N LYS A 232 -43.80 0.14 8.44
CA LYS A 232 -43.41 1.55 8.33
C LYS A 232 -42.77 1.98 9.65
N LEU A 233 -41.46 2.26 9.62
CA LEU A 233 -40.80 2.98 10.70
C LEU A 233 -41.34 4.41 10.75
N SER A 234 -41.63 4.90 11.96
CA SER A 234 -42.23 6.21 12.16
C SER A 234 -41.19 7.33 12.07
N VAL A 235 -41.62 8.52 11.65
CA VAL A 235 -40.79 9.73 11.46
C VAL A 235 -39.98 10.10 12.72
N TYR A 236 -40.40 9.64 13.90
CA TYR A 236 -39.70 9.87 15.17
C TYR A 236 -38.35 9.16 15.27
N GLU A 237 -38.17 8.02 14.61
CA GLU A 237 -36.94 7.21 14.69
C GLU A 237 -35.84 7.72 13.74
N ALA A 238 -36.20 8.56 12.77
CA ALA A 238 -35.26 9.25 11.89
C ALA A 238 -34.69 10.55 12.50
N MET A 239 -35.20 11.00 13.66
CA MET A 239 -34.79 12.26 14.31
C MET A 239 -34.03 12.08 15.63
N ALA A 240 -33.63 10.86 16.00
CA ALA A 240 -32.83 10.66 17.20
C ALA A 240 -31.35 11.08 16.97
N PRO A 241 -30.77 11.96 17.79
CA PRO A 241 -29.37 12.36 17.65
C PRO A 241 -28.47 11.19 18.11
N GLY A 242 -27.64 10.69 17.19
CA GLY A 242 -26.62 9.68 17.49
C GLY A 242 -25.48 10.25 18.35
N PRO A 243 -24.71 9.40 19.05
CA PRO A 243 -23.70 9.83 20.01
C PRO A 243 -22.50 10.47 19.29
N SER A 244 -22.36 11.77 19.50
CA SER A 244 -21.16 12.57 19.20
C SER A 244 -20.02 12.13 20.13
N LEU A 245 -18.89 11.66 19.58
CA LEU A 245 -17.57 11.69 20.24
C LEU A 245 -16.44 11.41 19.21
N ALA A 246 -16.06 12.43 18.45
CA ALA A 246 -14.66 12.84 18.20
C ALA A 246 -14.66 14.08 17.26
N PRO A 247 -13.71 15.03 17.41
CA PRO A 247 -13.74 16.31 16.71
C PRO A 247 -13.46 16.11 15.22
N ALA A 248 -14.33 16.63 14.35
CA ALA A 248 -14.06 16.68 12.92
C ALA A 248 -12.79 17.51 12.64
N PRO A 249 -11.94 17.10 11.68
CA PRO A 249 -10.86 17.93 11.14
C PRO A 249 -11.43 19.27 10.68
N ALA A 250 -10.72 20.35 10.97
CA ALA A 250 -11.17 21.72 10.73
C ALA A 250 -11.72 21.89 9.31
N PRO A 251 -12.94 22.45 9.14
CA PRO A 251 -13.48 22.78 7.84
C PRO A 251 -12.57 23.80 7.15
N GLY A 252 -11.97 23.40 6.02
CA GLY A 252 -11.53 24.37 5.01
C GLY A 252 -12.73 25.21 4.55
N PRO A 253 -12.51 26.40 3.97
CA PRO A 253 -13.56 27.38 3.71
C PRO A 253 -14.48 26.89 2.57
N GLY A 254 -15.44 26.03 2.91
CA GLY A 254 -16.46 25.50 2.01
C GLY A 254 -17.69 26.40 2.01
N GLY A 255 -18.10 26.84 0.82
CA GLY A 255 -19.28 27.68 0.64
C GLY A 255 -20.60 27.00 1.00
N PRO A 256 -21.73 27.73 0.92
CA PRO A 256 -23.05 27.33 1.41
C PRO A 256 -23.63 26.03 0.80
N HIS A 257 -23.04 25.50 -0.26
CA HIS A 257 -23.39 24.23 -0.87
C HIS A 257 -22.15 23.33 -0.87
N HIS A 258 -22.22 22.17 -0.21
CA HIS A 258 -21.12 21.20 -0.06
C HIS A 258 -20.80 20.46 -1.38
N HIS A 259 -20.76 21.16 -2.51
CA HIS A 259 -20.25 20.64 -3.77
C HIS A 259 -18.82 21.14 -3.94
N PHE A 260 -17.90 20.19 -3.87
CA PHE A 260 -16.50 20.46 -4.16
C PHE A 260 -16.30 20.38 -5.67
N ASP A 261 -15.90 21.49 -6.26
CA ASP A 261 -15.67 21.57 -7.71
C ASP A 261 -14.19 21.30 -7.99
N GLY A 262 -13.88 20.04 -8.31
CA GLY A 262 -12.51 19.64 -8.65
C GLY A 262 -12.05 20.22 -9.99
N GLU A 263 -12.94 20.51 -10.95
CA GLU A 263 -12.56 21.15 -12.21
C GLU A 263 -12.07 22.57 -11.96
N LYS A 264 -12.71 23.31 -11.05
CA LYS A 264 -12.23 24.63 -10.64
C LYS A 264 -10.84 24.55 -10.00
N GLN A 265 -10.58 23.58 -9.14
CA GLN A 265 -9.25 23.40 -8.56
C GLN A 265 -8.19 23.07 -9.61
N VAL A 266 -8.55 22.25 -10.59
CA VAL A 266 -7.68 21.96 -11.73
C VAL A 266 -7.30 23.25 -12.46
N ASN A 267 -8.29 24.10 -12.74
CA ASN A 267 -8.04 25.38 -13.40
C ASN A 267 -7.19 26.34 -12.54
N ASP A 268 -7.40 26.40 -11.22
CA ASP A 268 -6.61 27.25 -10.31
C ASP A 268 -5.14 26.78 -10.26
N PHE A 269 -4.88 25.47 -10.27
CA PHE A 269 -3.49 24.99 -10.35
C PHE A 269 -2.85 25.33 -11.70
N ILE A 270 -3.56 25.17 -12.83
CA ILE A 270 -3.01 25.46 -14.17
C ILE A 270 -2.63 26.94 -14.25
N GLN A 271 -3.48 27.82 -13.74
CA GLN A 271 -3.16 29.24 -13.64
C GLN A 271 -1.96 29.50 -12.72
N THR A 272 -1.83 28.76 -11.62
CA THR A 272 -0.67 28.88 -10.73
C THR A 272 0.63 28.47 -11.43
N LEU A 273 0.63 27.40 -12.23
CA LEU A 273 1.79 27.00 -13.03
C LEU A 273 2.22 28.09 -14.03
N LEU A 274 1.25 28.69 -14.73
CA LEU A 274 1.50 29.81 -15.65
C LEU A 274 2.04 31.05 -14.94
N LEU A 275 1.56 31.34 -13.73
CA LEU A 275 2.00 32.48 -12.91
C LEU A 275 3.38 32.26 -12.29
N TYR A 276 3.69 31.03 -11.87
CA TYR A 276 4.99 30.65 -11.33
C TYR A 276 6.07 30.80 -12.42
N GLY A 277 5.75 30.36 -13.64
CA GLY A 277 6.64 30.43 -14.80
C GLY A 277 7.68 29.31 -14.80
N GLY A 278 8.14 28.93 -15.99
CA GLY A 278 9.08 27.80 -16.16
C GLY A 278 8.41 26.42 -16.23
N TYR A 279 7.08 26.36 -16.23
CA TYR A 279 6.26 25.16 -16.42
C TYR A 279 5.14 25.39 -17.45
N ASN A 280 5.38 26.29 -18.40
CA ASN A 280 4.39 26.69 -19.40
C ASN A 280 4.06 25.53 -20.35
N GLU A 281 5.05 24.73 -20.73
CA GLU A 281 4.84 23.59 -21.63
C GLU A 281 3.92 22.55 -20.98
N MET A 282 4.11 22.29 -19.68
CA MET A 282 3.24 21.40 -18.92
C MET A 282 1.82 21.95 -18.79
N ALA A 283 1.69 23.25 -18.50
CA ALA A 283 0.39 23.92 -18.42
C ALA A 283 -0.34 23.86 -19.77
N ASP A 284 0.36 24.12 -20.88
CA ASP A 284 -0.19 24.08 -22.23
C ASP A 284 -0.63 22.65 -22.62
N ILE A 285 0.14 21.62 -22.26
CA ILE A 285 -0.26 20.22 -22.45
C ILE A 285 -1.53 19.91 -21.66
N LEU A 286 -1.65 20.34 -20.41
CA LEU A 286 -2.84 20.11 -19.58
C LEU A 286 -4.08 20.84 -20.10
N VAL A 287 -3.90 22.04 -20.67
CA VAL A 287 -4.99 22.79 -21.31
C VAL A 287 -5.41 22.15 -22.63
N ASN A 288 -4.45 21.67 -23.44
CA ASN A 288 -4.74 21.02 -24.71
C ASN A 288 -5.40 19.64 -24.52
N LEU A 289 -4.94 18.88 -23.53
CA LEU A 289 -5.50 17.59 -23.12
C LEU A 289 -6.68 17.79 -22.17
N THR A 290 -7.75 18.44 -22.67
CA THR A 290 -8.93 18.73 -21.84
C THR A 290 -9.56 17.49 -21.22
N SER A 291 -9.41 16.31 -21.85
CA SER A 291 -9.84 15.02 -21.31
C SER A 291 -9.17 14.71 -19.97
N LEU A 292 -7.85 14.88 -19.89
CA LEU A 292 -7.06 14.62 -18.70
C LEU A 292 -7.40 15.61 -17.58
N ALA A 293 -7.50 16.90 -17.89
CA ALA A 293 -7.89 17.92 -16.92
C ALA A 293 -9.29 17.64 -16.33
N THR A 294 -10.23 17.18 -17.17
CA THR A 294 -11.58 16.78 -16.74
C THR A 294 -11.54 15.52 -15.86
N GLU A 295 -10.72 14.52 -16.22
CA GLU A 295 -10.55 13.30 -15.41
C GLU A 295 -9.94 13.60 -14.04
N MET A 296 -8.90 14.44 -13.98
CA MET A 296 -8.33 14.92 -12.72
C MET A 296 -9.39 15.63 -11.89
N GLY A 297 -10.16 16.55 -12.50
CA GLY A 297 -11.23 17.28 -11.83
C GLY A 297 -12.30 16.36 -11.25
N LYS A 298 -12.66 15.29 -11.98
CA LYS A 298 -13.59 14.26 -11.50
C LYS A 298 -13.02 13.48 -10.31
N LEU A 299 -11.76 13.04 -10.40
CA LEU A 299 -11.09 12.32 -9.29
C LEU A 299 -11.06 13.19 -8.02
N ILE A 300 -10.69 14.46 -8.16
CA ILE A 300 -10.64 15.39 -7.04
C ILE A 300 -12.05 15.63 -6.45
N SER A 301 -13.06 15.76 -7.31
CA SER A 301 -14.47 15.92 -6.88
C SER A 301 -15.01 14.68 -6.15
N GLU A 302 -14.56 13.48 -6.53
CA GLU A 302 -14.85 12.22 -5.84
C GLU A 302 -14.09 12.08 -4.51
N GLY A 303 -13.13 12.96 -4.25
CA GLY A 303 -12.40 13.06 -3.00
C GLY A 303 -10.99 12.43 -3.03
N TYR A 304 -10.49 12.03 -4.20
CA TYR A 304 -9.11 11.60 -4.36
C TYR A 304 -8.14 12.77 -4.16
N VAL A 305 -6.92 12.42 -3.79
CA VAL A 305 -5.80 13.36 -3.64
C VAL A 305 -4.71 12.98 -4.63
N LEU A 306 -4.04 13.98 -5.21
CA LEU A 306 -3.09 13.81 -6.29
C LEU A 306 -1.83 14.62 -6.02
N THR A 307 -0.69 14.09 -6.46
CA THR A 307 0.57 14.82 -6.59
C THR A 307 0.97 14.85 -8.05
N VAL A 308 1.29 16.03 -8.58
CA VAL A 308 1.77 16.22 -9.94
C VAL A 308 3.27 16.55 -9.88
N LEU A 309 4.08 15.69 -10.49
CA LEU A 309 5.50 15.96 -10.71
C LEU A 309 5.62 16.77 -12.01
N ALA A 310 5.68 18.09 -11.92
CA ALA A 310 5.70 18.97 -13.08
C ALA A 310 7.14 19.10 -13.63
N PRO A 311 7.44 18.62 -14.86
CA PRO A 311 8.74 18.85 -15.47
C PRO A 311 8.89 20.30 -15.91
N ASN A 312 10.06 20.88 -15.66
CA ASN A 312 10.35 22.25 -16.08
C ASN A 312 10.44 22.38 -17.62
N ASP A 313 10.26 23.61 -18.11
CA ASP A 313 10.29 23.94 -19.54
C ASP A 313 11.66 23.57 -20.16
N GLU A 314 12.76 23.68 -19.40
CA GLU A 314 14.09 23.28 -19.86
C GLU A 314 14.20 21.76 -20.11
N ALA A 315 13.58 20.93 -19.26
CA ALA A 315 13.55 19.48 -19.44
C ALA A 315 12.62 19.08 -20.58
N MET A 316 11.46 19.73 -20.67
CA MET A 316 10.51 19.52 -21.77
C MET A 316 11.13 19.90 -23.12
N ALA A 317 11.93 20.97 -23.17
CA ALA A 317 12.65 21.38 -24.38
C ALA A 317 13.77 20.42 -24.79
N LYS A 318 14.34 19.64 -23.85
CA LYS A 318 15.35 18.60 -24.15
C LYS A 318 14.75 17.35 -24.79
N LEU A 319 13.43 17.18 -24.74
CA LEU A 319 12.77 16.07 -25.42
C LEU A 319 12.87 16.25 -26.93
N THR A 320 13.33 15.20 -27.63
CA THR A 320 13.28 15.19 -29.09
C THR A 320 11.82 15.25 -29.53
N THR A 321 11.50 16.14 -30.48
CA THR A 321 10.13 16.30 -31.02
C THR A 321 9.56 14.97 -31.51
N GLU A 322 10.41 14.02 -31.89
CA GLU A 322 10.07 12.65 -32.28
C GLU A 322 9.32 11.86 -31.18
N LYS A 323 9.73 11.99 -29.90
CA LYS A 323 9.09 11.29 -28.76
C LYS A 323 7.73 11.88 -28.37
N LEU A 324 7.51 13.16 -28.66
CA LEU A 324 6.24 13.86 -28.42
C LEU A 324 5.27 13.79 -29.61
N SER A 325 5.77 13.40 -30.80
CA SER A 325 4.98 13.35 -32.04
C SER A 325 4.12 12.09 -32.17
N GLU A 326 4.35 11.07 -31.34
CA GLU A 326 3.50 9.89 -31.32
C GLU A 326 2.11 10.26 -30.76
N PRO A 327 1.02 9.91 -31.46
CA PRO A 327 -0.32 10.23 -31.00
C PRO A 327 -0.61 9.50 -29.67
N GLY A 328 -0.89 10.27 -28.61
CA GLY A 328 -1.12 9.77 -27.25
C GLY A 328 0.13 9.68 -26.36
N ALA A 329 1.34 9.91 -26.89
CA ALA A 329 2.54 10.01 -26.07
C ALA A 329 2.50 11.13 -25.00
N PRO A 330 2.04 12.37 -25.29
CA PRO A 330 2.00 13.41 -24.25
C PRO A 330 1.05 13.03 -23.11
N GLU A 331 -0.09 12.39 -23.41
CA GLU A 331 -1.03 11.89 -22.40
C GLU A 331 -0.35 10.86 -21.50
N GLN A 332 0.30 9.86 -22.08
CA GLN A 332 0.99 8.80 -21.33
C GLN A 332 2.13 9.34 -20.46
N ILE A 333 2.89 10.32 -20.98
CA ILE A 333 3.93 11.00 -20.22
C ILE A 333 3.31 11.69 -19.01
N VAL A 334 2.26 12.49 -19.19
CA VAL A 334 1.63 13.19 -18.05
C VAL A 334 1.04 12.20 -17.04
N TYR A 335 0.38 11.12 -17.47
CA TYR A 335 -0.12 10.10 -16.52
C TYR A 335 0.99 9.48 -15.67
N TYR A 336 2.20 9.32 -16.22
CA TYR A 336 3.33 8.83 -15.44
C TYR A 336 3.80 9.84 -14.39
N HIS A 337 3.63 11.14 -14.63
CA HIS A 337 3.99 12.21 -13.70
C HIS A 337 2.95 12.46 -12.60
N ILE A 338 1.79 11.78 -12.62
CA ILE A 338 0.74 11.94 -11.61
C ILE A 338 0.76 10.76 -10.65
N VAL A 339 0.96 11.06 -9.37
CA VAL A 339 0.92 10.11 -8.25
C VAL A 339 -0.43 10.24 -7.53
N PRO A 340 -1.21 9.15 -7.34
CA PRO A 340 -2.52 9.17 -6.70
C PRO A 340 -2.44 9.20 -5.16
N GLU A 341 -1.51 9.98 -4.62
CA GLU A 341 -1.30 10.22 -3.20
C GLU A 341 -0.98 11.71 -3.00
N TYR A 342 -1.23 12.24 -1.81
CA TYR A 342 -0.84 13.61 -1.47
C TYR A 342 0.56 13.62 -0.87
N GLN A 343 1.52 14.23 -1.57
CA GLN A 343 2.93 14.22 -1.18
C GLN A 343 3.49 15.65 -1.28
N THR A 344 3.82 16.22 -0.13
CA THR A 344 4.58 17.47 -0.03
C THR A 344 6.07 17.21 -0.11
N GLU A 345 6.84 18.27 -0.32
CA GLU A 345 8.31 18.22 -0.23
C GLU A 345 8.77 17.48 1.05
N GLU A 346 8.33 17.96 2.21
CA GLU A 346 8.73 17.40 3.51
C GLU A 346 8.41 15.91 3.61
N SER A 347 7.25 15.47 3.11
CA SER A 347 6.86 14.06 3.10
C SER A 347 7.82 13.21 2.26
N MET A 348 8.13 13.67 1.04
CA MET A 348 9.03 12.96 0.13
C MET A 348 10.45 12.89 0.69
N TYR A 349 10.99 14.00 1.17
CA TYR A 349 12.32 14.03 1.76
C TYR A 349 12.43 13.11 2.98
N ASN A 350 11.46 13.18 3.89
CA ASN A 350 11.47 12.35 5.10
C ASN A 350 11.36 10.85 4.77
N ALA A 351 10.51 10.50 3.79
CA ALA A 351 10.34 9.12 3.36
C ALA A 351 11.65 8.58 2.76
N VAL A 352 12.25 9.33 1.85
CA VAL A 352 13.48 8.90 1.16
C VAL A 352 14.67 8.84 2.13
N ARG A 353 14.80 9.77 3.07
CA ARG A 353 15.81 9.73 4.15
C ARG A 353 15.68 8.50 5.04
N ARG A 354 14.46 8.10 5.37
CA ARG A 354 14.18 6.99 6.29
C ARG A 354 14.35 5.63 5.63
N PHE A 355 13.92 5.50 4.38
CA PHE A 355 13.86 4.23 3.67
C PHE A 355 14.97 4.06 2.61
N GLY A 356 15.73 5.12 2.31
CA GLY A 356 16.77 5.18 1.28
C GLY A 356 16.22 5.26 -0.15
N SER A 357 15.20 4.45 -0.45
CA SER A 357 14.45 4.49 -1.71
C SER A 357 12.97 4.23 -1.48
N VAL A 358 12.10 5.01 -2.11
CA VAL A 358 10.64 4.91 -1.99
C VAL A 358 10.06 4.70 -3.39
N SER A 359 9.02 3.88 -3.53
CA SER A 359 8.34 3.67 -4.81
C SER A 359 6.93 4.25 -4.74
N TYR A 360 6.62 5.17 -5.65
CA TYR A 360 5.29 5.77 -5.80
C TYR A 360 4.52 5.09 -6.93
N ASP A 361 3.24 4.83 -6.70
CA ASP A 361 2.31 4.47 -7.76
C ASP A 361 2.03 5.67 -8.67
N THR A 362 1.80 5.42 -9.95
CA THR A 362 1.42 6.48 -10.91
C THR A 362 0.08 6.14 -11.55
N LEU A 363 -0.57 7.12 -12.19
CA LEU A 363 -1.77 6.85 -12.98
C LEU A 363 -1.47 6.03 -14.25
N SER A 364 -0.20 5.94 -14.66
CA SER A 364 0.26 5.06 -15.73
C SER A 364 0.48 3.63 -15.22
N LEU A 365 -0.62 2.88 -15.03
CA LEU A 365 -0.55 1.48 -14.60
C LEU A 365 0.10 0.59 -15.69
N PRO A 366 0.99 -0.37 -15.33
CA PRO A 366 1.40 -0.80 -13.99
C PRO A 366 2.71 -0.16 -13.50
N HIS A 367 3.11 0.98 -14.06
CA HIS A 367 4.43 1.58 -13.82
C HIS A 367 4.47 2.39 -12.53
N LYS A 368 5.56 2.21 -11.78
CA LYS A 368 5.87 2.95 -10.56
C LYS A 368 7.07 3.87 -10.79
N ILE A 369 7.15 4.96 -10.03
CA ILE A 369 8.32 5.84 -9.98
C ILE A 369 9.10 5.54 -8.71
N VAL A 370 10.42 5.35 -8.84
CA VAL A 370 11.31 5.18 -7.69
C VAL A 370 11.94 6.53 -7.36
N ALA A 371 11.89 6.93 -6.09
CA ALA A 371 12.52 8.12 -5.54
C ALA A 371 13.68 7.73 -4.61
N LYS A 372 14.83 8.41 -4.72
CA LYS A 372 16.06 8.18 -3.94
C LYS A 372 16.69 9.50 -3.51
N GLU A 373 17.42 9.50 -2.39
CA GLU A 373 18.13 10.70 -1.92
C GLU A 373 19.40 10.84 -2.76
N ALA A 374 19.55 11.97 -3.43
CA ALA A 374 20.72 12.26 -4.24
C ALA A 374 21.03 13.75 -4.17
N ASP A 375 22.30 14.08 -3.93
CA ASP A 375 22.81 15.47 -3.92
C ASP A 375 22.08 16.42 -2.97
N GLY A 376 21.50 15.88 -1.88
CA GLY A 376 20.73 16.65 -0.91
C GLY A 376 19.30 16.98 -1.34
N SER A 377 18.85 16.45 -2.49
CA SER A 377 17.48 16.52 -3.00
C SER A 377 16.86 15.12 -3.17
N VAL A 378 15.56 15.07 -3.48
CA VAL A 378 14.86 13.85 -3.91
C VAL A 378 15.03 13.70 -5.42
N ARG A 379 15.53 12.56 -5.87
CA ARG A 379 15.66 12.19 -7.28
C ARG A 379 14.65 11.12 -7.65
N PHE A 380 13.83 11.38 -8.66
CA PHE A 380 12.83 10.48 -9.22
C PHE A 380 13.37 9.78 -10.48
N GLY A 381 13.07 8.50 -10.63
CA GLY A 381 13.48 7.69 -11.78
C GLY A 381 14.89 7.12 -11.67
N GLU A 382 15.30 6.35 -12.69
CA GLU A 382 16.62 5.72 -12.79
C GLU A 382 17.28 6.06 -14.13
N GLY A 383 18.60 6.32 -14.12
CA GLY A 383 19.37 6.55 -15.35
C GLY A 383 19.38 8.01 -15.81
N GLU A 384 19.36 8.21 -17.14
CA GLU A 384 19.40 9.52 -17.80
C GLU A 384 18.04 10.24 -17.79
N ASP A 385 16.95 9.49 -17.68
CA ASP A 385 15.56 9.98 -17.64
C ASP A 385 15.07 10.24 -16.20
N SER A 386 15.98 10.62 -15.30
CA SER A 386 15.66 10.96 -13.90
C SER A 386 15.51 12.46 -13.71
N GLY A 387 14.60 12.89 -12.83
CA GLY A 387 14.43 14.28 -12.45
C GLY A 387 14.69 14.49 -10.96
N TYR A 388 15.42 15.54 -10.61
CA TYR A 388 15.55 16.04 -9.25
C TYR A 388 14.36 16.95 -8.90
N LEU A 389 13.92 16.89 -7.65
CA LEU A 389 13.04 17.87 -7.07
C LEU A 389 13.76 19.22 -7.02
N PHE A 390 13.26 20.18 -7.81
CA PHE A 390 13.87 21.48 -7.98
C PHE A 390 13.05 22.58 -7.32
N ASP A 391 11.76 22.68 -7.69
CA ASP A 391 10.83 23.65 -7.12
C ASP A 391 9.77 22.94 -6.27
N PRO A 392 9.95 22.88 -4.95
CA PRO A 392 8.99 22.21 -4.08
C PRO A 392 7.70 23.02 -3.89
N ASP A 393 6.60 22.29 -3.69
CA ASP A 393 5.31 22.80 -3.24
C ASP A 393 4.80 24.03 -4.03
N ILE A 394 4.94 24.01 -5.37
CA ILE A 394 4.49 25.10 -6.28
C ILE A 394 3.01 25.43 -6.06
N TYR A 395 2.20 24.39 -5.84
CA TYR A 395 0.79 24.51 -5.51
C TYR A 395 0.42 23.44 -4.50
N THR A 396 -0.22 23.85 -3.41
CA THR A 396 -0.72 22.94 -2.37
C THR A 396 -2.07 23.45 -1.86
N ASP A 397 -3.12 22.64 -1.96
CA ASP A 397 -4.46 23.00 -1.47
C ASP A 397 -5.08 21.93 -0.54
N GLY A 398 -4.29 20.93 -0.17
CA GLY A 398 -4.71 19.79 0.65
C GLY A 398 -5.35 18.63 -0.14
N ARG A 399 -5.57 18.79 -1.46
CA ARG A 399 -5.99 17.70 -2.36
C ARG A 399 -5.04 17.50 -3.52
N ILE A 400 -4.54 18.57 -4.10
CA ILE A 400 -3.53 18.59 -5.14
C ILE A 400 -2.25 19.16 -4.53
N SER A 401 -1.14 18.49 -4.78
CA SER A 401 0.20 19.02 -4.55
C SER A 401 0.98 18.99 -5.86
N VAL A 402 1.75 20.04 -6.14
CA VAL A 402 2.53 20.15 -7.37
C VAL A 402 3.99 20.34 -7.01
N GLN A 403 4.83 19.46 -7.53
CA GLN A 403 6.26 19.42 -7.28
C GLN A 403 7.01 19.60 -8.60
N GLY A 404 7.83 20.64 -8.70
CA GLY A 404 8.63 20.94 -9.88
C GLY A 404 9.88 20.07 -9.96
N ILE A 405 10.09 19.41 -11.09
CA ILE A 405 11.27 18.56 -11.34
C ILE A 405 12.05 19.02 -12.58
N ASP A 406 13.36 18.79 -12.58
CA ASP A 406 14.29 19.23 -13.64
C ASP A 406 14.50 18.20 -14.77
N GLY A 407 13.68 17.15 -14.81
CA GLY A 407 13.76 16.06 -15.77
C GLY A 407 12.39 15.52 -16.13
N VAL A 408 12.26 14.91 -17.31
CA VAL A 408 11.02 14.26 -17.74
C VAL A 408 11.14 12.76 -17.47
N LEU A 409 10.17 12.22 -16.74
CA LEU A 409 10.13 10.82 -16.35
C LEU A 409 9.46 9.98 -17.45
N PHE A 410 10.06 8.83 -17.76
CA PHE A 410 9.51 7.87 -18.71
C PHE A 410 9.20 6.54 -18.02
N PRO A 411 8.06 5.88 -18.35
CA PRO A 411 7.81 4.55 -17.85
C PRO A 411 8.90 3.61 -18.34
N PRO A 412 9.43 2.71 -17.48
CA PRO A 412 10.46 1.78 -17.89
C PRO A 412 9.90 0.88 -19.00
N ALA A 413 10.67 0.73 -20.09
CA ALA A 413 10.33 -0.22 -21.15
C ALA A 413 10.12 -1.62 -20.54
N PRO A 414 9.13 -2.40 -21.02
CA PRO A 414 8.95 -3.76 -20.57
C PRO A 414 10.28 -4.51 -20.69
N PRO A 415 10.62 -5.38 -19.72
CA PRO A 415 11.91 -6.06 -19.74
C PRO A 415 12.02 -6.86 -21.03
N GLU A 416 12.76 -6.33 -22.00
CA GLU A 416 13.39 -7.16 -23.01
C GLU A 416 14.17 -8.21 -22.23
N GLU A 417 13.91 -9.48 -22.53
CA GLU A 417 14.64 -10.61 -21.97
C GLU A 417 16.13 -10.36 -22.14
N LYS A 418 16.76 -9.82 -21.08
CA LYS A 418 18.20 -9.70 -20.99
C LYS A 418 18.72 -11.12 -21.01
N LYS A 419 19.08 -11.61 -22.20
CA LYS A 419 19.95 -12.76 -22.37
C LYS A 419 21.16 -12.49 -21.49
N ASN A 420 21.24 -13.25 -20.40
CA ASN A 420 22.36 -13.23 -19.48
C ASN A 420 23.63 -13.59 -20.26
N GLU A 421 24.34 -12.59 -20.78
CA GLU A 421 25.75 -12.73 -21.11
C GLU A 421 26.51 -12.88 -19.78
N VAL A 422 26.71 -14.13 -19.41
CA VAL A 422 27.64 -14.54 -18.35
C VAL A 422 29.02 -14.00 -18.72
N LYS A 423 29.42 -12.88 -18.11
CA LYS A 423 30.83 -12.45 -18.07
C LYS A 423 31.62 -13.49 -17.28
N GLY A 424 32.15 -14.46 -18.02
CA GLY A 424 33.04 -15.50 -17.54
C GLY A 424 34.28 -14.92 -16.87
N ARG A 425 34.47 -15.31 -15.62
CA ARG A 425 35.66 -15.12 -14.78
C ARG A 425 36.90 -15.62 -15.53
N LYS A 426 37.84 -14.72 -15.84
CA LYS A 426 39.16 -15.07 -16.36
C LYS A 426 39.94 -15.84 -15.29
N ILE A 427 40.22 -17.11 -15.55
CA ILE A 427 41.33 -17.85 -14.92
C ILE A 427 42.33 -18.11 -16.02
N ALA A 428 43.56 -17.66 -15.77
CA ALA A 428 44.72 -17.88 -16.61
C ALA A 428 45.09 -19.36 -16.60
N ASP A 429 45.31 -19.96 -17.78
CA ASP A 429 46.33 -20.97 -17.90
C ASP A 429 46.94 -20.98 -19.30
N GLN A 430 48.25 -21.18 -19.33
CA GLN A 430 49.11 -21.08 -20.51
C GLN A 430 49.27 -22.45 -21.20
N ASN A 431 49.63 -22.37 -22.48
CA ASN A 431 50.31 -23.40 -23.29
C ASN A 431 49.48 -24.59 -23.82
N ALA A 432 49.19 -24.59 -25.13
CA ALA A 432 49.92 -25.43 -26.11
C ALA A 432 49.30 -25.41 -27.53
N LYS A 433 50.13 -24.94 -28.49
CA LYS A 433 50.35 -25.43 -29.88
C LYS A 433 49.18 -25.85 -30.81
N THR A 434 49.06 -25.06 -31.91
CA THR A 434 49.09 -25.45 -33.36
C THR A 434 48.07 -26.51 -33.85
N VAL A 435 47.25 -26.32 -34.89
CA VAL A 435 47.57 -26.14 -36.33
C VAL A 435 46.31 -25.68 -37.11
N ALA A 436 46.54 -24.86 -38.13
CA ALA A 436 45.56 -24.27 -39.05
C ALA A 436 44.93 -25.23 -40.07
N ARG A 437 43.70 -24.93 -40.53
CA ARG A 437 43.33 -24.95 -41.96
C ARG A 437 42.07 -24.15 -42.27
N ALA A 438 42.00 -23.68 -43.52
CA ALA A 438 41.27 -22.51 -43.97
C ALA A 438 40.02 -22.81 -44.82
N ARG A 439 39.08 -21.84 -44.81
CA ARG A 439 38.27 -21.28 -45.93
C ARG A 439 37.38 -22.21 -46.80
N ARG A 440 36.07 -21.93 -46.82
CA ARG A 440 35.25 -21.36 -47.95
C ARG A 440 33.77 -21.76 -47.82
N GLY A 441 32.86 -20.79 -47.79
CA GLY A 441 31.82 -20.59 -48.83
C GLY A 441 30.42 -20.96 -48.30
N LYS A 442 29.53 -19.99 -48.02
CA LYS A 442 28.55 -19.32 -48.91
C LYS A 442 27.16 -20.00 -48.92
N LEU A 443 26.17 -19.22 -48.46
CA LEU A 443 24.81 -19.03 -49.00
C LEU A 443 23.68 -20.06 -48.77
N LEU A 444 22.51 -19.46 -48.50
CA LEU A 444 21.10 -19.91 -48.63
C LEU A 444 20.52 -20.78 -47.50
N GLU A 445 19.58 -20.20 -46.72
CA GLU A 445 18.10 -20.29 -46.85
C GLU A 445 17.57 -21.54 -46.12
N VAL A 446 16.92 -21.39 -44.96
CA VAL A 446 15.50 -21.00 -44.76
C VAL A 446 14.53 -22.09 -45.24
N ALA A 447 13.62 -22.44 -44.31
CA ALA A 447 12.34 -23.13 -44.49
C ALA A 447 12.34 -24.66 -44.58
N CYS A 448 12.15 -25.27 -43.41
CA CYS A 448 11.17 -26.34 -43.22
C CYS A 448 10.60 -26.10 -41.81
N GLY A 449 9.36 -25.66 -41.60
CA GLY A 449 8.14 -25.93 -42.35
C GLY A 449 7.18 -26.62 -41.39
N MET A 450 6.55 -25.83 -40.52
CA MET A 450 5.41 -26.24 -39.69
C MET A 450 4.31 -26.79 -40.59
N LEU A 451 3.87 -28.04 -40.36
CA LEU A 451 2.50 -28.53 -40.61
C LEU A 451 2.44 -30.05 -40.37
N GLU A 452 1.83 -30.47 -39.25
CA GLU A 452 1.16 -31.77 -39.17
C GLU A 452 -0.18 -31.60 -38.43
N PHE A 453 -1.26 -31.54 -39.21
CA PHE A 453 -2.63 -31.78 -38.78
C PHE A 453 -3.17 -32.88 -39.71
N LEU A 454 -3.60 -34.00 -39.10
CA LEU A 454 -4.34 -35.14 -39.67
C LEU A 454 -3.65 -36.03 -40.74
N GLY A 455 -3.32 -37.28 -40.34
CA GLY A 455 -3.66 -38.46 -41.14
C GLY A 455 -2.54 -39.41 -41.60
N GLN A 456 -2.36 -40.49 -40.83
CA GLN A 456 -1.99 -41.86 -41.24
C GLN A 456 -0.55 -42.22 -41.70
N HIS A 457 0.04 -43.10 -40.87
CA HIS A 457 0.92 -44.25 -41.19
C HIS A 457 2.23 -44.03 -41.97
N SER A 458 3.36 -43.97 -41.26
CA SER A 458 4.38 -45.06 -41.20
C SER A 458 5.63 -44.64 -40.41
N LYS A 459 6.36 -45.64 -39.95
CA LYS A 459 7.41 -45.60 -38.91
C LYS A 459 8.80 -45.22 -39.44
N PHE A 460 9.66 -44.75 -38.52
CA PHE A 460 11.13 -44.56 -38.61
C PHE A 460 11.55 -43.36 -39.49
N THR A 461 12.46 -42.45 -39.12
CA THR A 461 13.73 -42.61 -38.39
C THR A 461 14.25 -41.24 -37.93
N THR A 462 14.96 -41.27 -36.81
CA THR A 462 15.80 -40.25 -36.14
C THR A 462 16.66 -39.39 -37.08
N CYS A 463 16.64 -38.07 -36.90
CA CYS A 463 17.73 -37.18 -37.32
C CYS A 463 18.40 -36.60 -36.07
N LYS A 464 19.57 -37.17 -35.74
CA LYS A 464 20.62 -36.53 -34.96
C LYS A 464 21.67 -36.06 -35.97
N GLY A 465 22.03 -34.79 -35.90
CA GLY A 465 23.10 -34.15 -36.65
C GLY A 465 23.30 -32.77 -36.10
#